data_AF-A0A349CIX8-F1
#
_entry.id   AF-A0A349CIX8-F1
#
_cell.length_a   1.000
_cell.length_b   1.000
_cell.length_c   1.000
_cell.angle_alpha   90.00
_cell.angle_beta   90.00
_cell.angle_gamma   90.00
#
_symmetry.space_group_name_H-M   'P 1'
#
loop_
_entity.id
_entity.type
_entity.pdbx_description
1 polymer ?
#
loop_
_entity_poly.entity_id
_entity_poly.type
_entity_poly.pdbx_seq_one_letter_code
_entity_poly.pdbx_strand_id
1 'polypeptide(L)'
;HHTLAIHWARLVEMVQAAETMIALCTDPEITGDDLRNIPTATPDEGVGIIEAPRGTLIHHYQTDEKGIIKKANLIVATVNNGAAVNMSINKAARALIQPDKEITEGLLNRIEMAWRPYDLCLACASHNLPGHPAMPMYVYNKNKQIVKSWE
;
A
#
# COMPACT_ATOMS: atom_id res chain seq x y z
N HIS A 1 -7.78 -17.13 11.26
CA HIS A 1 -7.13 -16.37 10.17
C HIS A 1 -6.62 -17.33 9.11
N HIS A 2 -7.14 -17.22 7.88
CA HIS A 2 -6.76 -18.07 6.75
C HIS A 2 -5.83 -17.28 5.81
N THR A 3 -4.57 -17.07 6.18
CA THR A 3 -3.61 -16.25 5.41
C THR A 3 -3.46 -16.72 3.96
N LEU A 4 -3.47 -18.03 3.73
CA LEU A 4 -3.35 -18.60 2.38
C LEU A 4 -4.60 -18.39 1.52
N ALA A 5 -5.76 -18.13 2.11
CA ALA A 5 -7.00 -17.88 1.34
C ALA A 5 -6.94 -16.58 0.52
N ILE A 6 -6.00 -15.68 0.81
CA ILE A 6 -5.74 -14.48 -0.01
C ILE A 6 -5.37 -14.87 -1.44
N HIS A 7 -4.71 -16.02 -1.66
CA HIS A 7 -4.46 -16.51 -3.02
C HIS A 7 -5.76 -16.82 -3.77
N TRP A 8 -6.75 -17.41 -3.12
CA TRP A 8 -8.04 -17.68 -3.75
C TRP A 8 -8.82 -16.40 -4.01
N ALA A 9 -8.82 -15.46 -3.06
CA ALA A 9 -9.42 -14.13 -3.28
C ALA A 9 -8.82 -13.45 -4.52
N ARG A 10 -7.49 -13.48 -4.67
CA ARG A 10 -6.81 -12.92 -5.85
C ARG A 10 -7.19 -13.60 -7.17
N LEU A 11 -7.45 -14.91 -7.17
CA LEU A 11 -7.95 -15.59 -8.36
C LEU A 11 -9.35 -15.11 -8.75
N VAL A 12 -10.21 -14.87 -7.76
CA VAL A 12 -11.55 -14.29 -8.00
C VAL A 12 -11.44 -12.88 -8.57
N GLU A 13 -10.59 -12.02 -7.99
CA GLU A 13 -10.33 -10.68 -8.50
C GLU A 13 -9.75 -10.69 -9.93
N MET A 14 -8.88 -11.65 -10.25
CA MET A 14 -8.31 -11.78 -11.60
C MET A 14 -9.38 -12.12 -12.64
N VAL A 15 -10.33 -13.00 -12.30
CA VAL A 15 -11.47 -13.31 -13.18
C VAL A 15 -12.38 -12.10 -13.33
N GLN A 16 -12.74 -11.45 -12.23
CA GLN A 16 -13.58 -10.25 -12.24
C GLN A 16 -12.95 -9.10 -13.04
N ALA A 17 -11.63 -8.92 -12.95
CA ALA A 17 -10.91 -7.93 -13.74
C ALA A 17 -10.96 -8.25 -15.24
N ALA A 18 -10.85 -9.52 -15.63
CA ALA A 18 -10.98 -9.94 -17.02
C ALA A 18 -12.41 -9.73 -17.55
N GLU A 19 -13.44 -10.04 -16.76
CA GLU A 19 -14.84 -9.80 -17.12
C GLU A 19 -15.13 -8.30 -17.28
N THR A 20 -14.63 -7.48 -16.35
CA THR A 20 -14.78 -6.02 -16.40
C THR A 20 -14.06 -5.43 -17.61
N MET A 21 -12.88 -5.96 -17.97
CA MET A 21 -12.16 -5.54 -19.15
C MET A 21 -12.99 -5.77 -20.43
N ILE A 22 -13.66 -6.91 -20.58
CA ILE A 22 -14.54 -7.17 -21.73
C ILE A 22 -15.70 -6.17 -21.76
N ALA A 23 -16.33 -5.91 -20.60
CA ALA A 23 -17.42 -4.94 -20.51
C ALA A 23 -16.97 -3.54 -20.95
N LEU A 24 -15.83 -3.06 -20.45
CA LEU A 24 -15.28 -1.75 -20.83
C LEU A 24 -14.83 -1.70 -22.30
N CYS A 25 -14.19 -2.76 -22.80
CA CYS A 25 -13.74 -2.84 -24.20
C CYS A 25 -14.89 -2.87 -25.22
N THR A 26 -16.10 -3.24 -24.79
CA THR A 26 -17.29 -3.28 -25.65
C THR A 26 -18.19 -2.06 -25.49
N ASP A 27 -17.84 -1.15 -24.58
CA ASP A 27 -18.52 0.13 -24.40
C ASP A 27 -18.19 1.08 -25.56
N PRO A 28 -19.19 1.56 -26.34
CA PRO A 28 -18.94 2.51 -27.43
C PRO A 28 -18.24 3.80 -26.99
N GLU A 29 -18.41 4.23 -25.74
CA GLU A 29 -17.77 5.43 -25.20
C GLU A 29 -16.25 5.31 -25.14
N ILE A 30 -15.69 4.10 -25.10
CA ILE A 30 -14.22 3.90 -25.04
C ILE A 30 -13.49 4.45 -26.27
N THR A 31 -14.21 4.63 -27.39
CA THR A 31 -13.71 5.25 -28.63
C THR A 31 -14.27 6.64 -28.91
N GLY A 32 -14.98 7.24 -27.94
CA GLY A 32 -15.54 8.58 -28.07
C GLY A 32 -14.50 9.69 -28.09
N ASP A 33 -14.92 10.88 -28.53
CA ASP A 33 -14.06 12.07 -28.64
C ASP A 33 -14.11 12.97 -27.39
N ASP A 34 -15.05 12.74 -26.47
CA ASP A 34 -15.17 13.49 -25.21
C ASP A 34 -14.24 12.90 -24.13
N LEU A 35 -12.96 13.27 -24.22
CA LEU A 35 -11.88 12.65 -23.44
C LEU A 35 -11.44 13.46 -22.22
N ARG A 36 -11.79 14.75 -22.15
CA ARG A 36 -11.13 15.67 -21.21
C ARG A 36 -11.98 16.85 -20.81
N ASN A 37 -12.13 16.99 -19.50
CA ASN A 37 -12.56 18.23 -18.87
C ASN A 37 -11.35 19.12 -18.55
N ILE A 38 -11.32 20.35 -19.08
CA ILE A 38 -10.25 21.32 -18.80
C ILE A 38 -10.51 21.96 -17.44
N PRO A 39 -9.55 21.92 -16.48
CA PRO A 39 -9.70 22.59 -15.20
C PRO A 39 -9.91 24.10 -15.39
N THR A 40 -10.85 24.67 -14.64
CA THR A 40 -11.19 26.10 -14.69
C THR A 40 -10.47 26.93 -13.63
N ALA A 41 -9.76 26.28 -12.70
CA ALA A 41 -9.03 26.90 -11.61
C ALA A 41 -7.71 26.17 -11.33
N THR A 42 -6.76 26.87 -10.71
CA THR A 42 -5.56 26.25 -10.16
C THR A 42 -5.95 25.36 -8.98
N PRO A 43 -5.57 24.07 -8.96
CA PRO A 43 -5.82 23.21 -7.82
C PRO A 43 -5.03 23.69 -6.60
N ASP A 44 -5.61 23.55 -5.41
CA ASP A 44 -5.02 23.85 -4.10
C ASP A 44 -4.77 22.59 -3.28
N GLU A 45 -5.70 21.63 -3.33
CA GLU A 45 -5.64 20.35 -2.65
C GLU A 45 -6.42 19.28 -3.41
N GLY A 46 -5.94 18.04 -3.37
CA GLY A 46 -6.62 16.92 -4.03
C GLY A 46 -6.30 15.57 -3.39
N VAL A 47 -7.32 14.73 -3.29
CA VAL A 47 -7.21 13.36 -2.79
C VAL A 47 -7.75 12.39 -3.84
N GLY A 48 -6.90 11.49 -4.31
CA GLY A 48 -7.25 10.37 -5.17
C GLY A 48 -7.19 9.06 -4.40
N ILE A 49 -8.25 8.26 -4.49
CA ILE A 49 -8.33 6.96 -3.82
C ILE A 49 -8.76 5.91 -4.85
N ILE A 50 -8.00 4.82 -4.93
CA ILE A 50 -8.35 3.65 -5.75
C ILE A 50 -8.03 2.36 -5.00
N GLU A 51 -8.62 1.25 -5.42
CA GLU A 51 -8.16 -0.08 -5.03
C GLU A 51 -7.05 -0.54 -5.97
N ALA A 52 -5.81 -0.52 -5.48
CA ALA A 52 -4.71 -1.19 -6.17
C ALA A 52 -4.80 -2.70 -5.93
N PRO A 53 -4.14 -3.56 -6.73
CA PRO A 53 -4.21 -5.03 -6.58
C PRO A 53 -3.74 -5.57 -5.21
N ARG A 54 -3.17 -4.73 -4.36
CA ARG A 54 -2.59 -5.06 -3.05
C ARG A 54 -3.27 -4.34 -1.88
N GLY A 55 -4.42 -3.70 -2.15
CA GLY A 55 -5.22 -2.92 -1.21
C GLY A 55 -5.34 -1.43 -1.59
N THR A 56 -6.02 -0.67 -0.73
CA THR A 56 -6.35 0.75 -0.97
C THR A 56 -5.10 1.62 -1.13
N LEU A 57 -5.05 2.38 -2.22
CA LEU A 57 -4.03 3.36 -2.55
C LEU A 57 -4.61 4.77 -2.42
N ILE A 58 -3.98 5.61 -1.59
CA ILE A 58 -4.37 6.99 -1.36
C ILE A 58 -3.22 7.91 -1.77
N HIS A 59 -3.53 8.84 -2.66
CA HIS A 59 -2.65 9.92 -3.06
C HIS A 59 -3.27 11.24 -2.61
N HIS A 60 -2.58 11.98 -1.74
CA HIS A 60 -3.01 13.29 -1.27
C HIS A 60 -1.94 14.33 -1.60
N TYR A 61 -2.33 15.40 -2.29
CA TYR A 61 -1.45 16.47 -2.72
C TYR A 61 -2.00 17.82 -2.28
N GLN A 62 -1.09 18.73 -1.93
CA GLN A 62 -1.38 20.15 -1.70
C GLN A 62 -0.41 21.00 -2.52
N THR A 63 -0.90 22.07 -3.13
CA THR A 63 -0.20 22.90 -4.12
C THR A 63 -0.17 24.38 -3.72
N ASP A 64 0.72 25.16 -4.34
CA ASP A 64 0.72 26.63 -4.23
C ASP A 64 -0.16 27.30 -5.30
N GLU A 65 -0.16 28.64 -5.35
CA GLU A 65 -1.00 29.41 -6.28
C GLU A 65 -0.65 29.18 -7.76
N LYS A 66 0.49 28.53 -8.04
CA LYS A 66 0.93 28.14 -9.39
C LYS A 66 0.66 26.66 -9.69
N GLY A 67 0.04 25.92 -8.77
CA GLY A 67 -0.21 24.49 -8.91
C GLY A 67 1.04 23.62 -8.68
N ILE A 68 2.09 24.17 -8.06
CA ILE A 68 3.31 23.40 -7.74
C ILE A 68 3.09 22.67 -6.42
N ILE A 69 3.37 21.36 -6.40
CA ILE A 69 3.21 20.52 -5.20
C ILE A 69 4.09 21.06 -4.07
N LYS A 70 3.46 21.36 -2.94
CA LYS A 70 4.10 21.75 -1.67
C LYS A 70 4.15 20.60 -0.68
N LYS A 71 3.13 19.74 -0.66
CA LYS A 71 3.04 18.57 0.21
C LYS A 71 2.45 17.40 -0.55
N ALA A 72 2.92 16.20 -0.22
CA ALA A 72 2.39 14.95 -0.70
C ALA A 72 2.32 13.96 0.45
N ASN A 73 1.20 13.27 0.59
CA ASN A 73 1.01 12.16 1.52
C ASN A 73 0.52 10.95 0.72
N LEU A 74 1.26 9.86 0.78
CA LEU A 74 0.98 8.64 0.03
C LEU A 74 0.73 7.51 1.03
N ILE A 75 -0.50 7.00 1.08
CA ILE A 75 -0.80 5.80 1.86
C ILE A 75 -0.94 4.66 0.87
N VAL A 76 0.16 3.93 0.69
CA VAL A 76 0.31 2.97 -0.40
C VAL A 76 -0.12 1.57 0.05
N ALA A 77 -1.21 1.05 -0.53
CA ALA A 77 -1.71 -0.33 -0.49
C ALA A 77 -1.06 -1.26 0.57
N THR A 78 0.12 -1.79 0.27
CA THR A 78 0.85 -2.75 1.11
C THR A 78 1.12 -2.24 2.55
N VAL A 79 1.27 -0.94 2.77
CA VAL A 79 1.50 -0.36 4.12
C VAL A 79 0.37 -0.70 5.08
N ASN A 80 -0.87 -0.75 4.59
CA ASN A 80 -2.05 -1.08 5.39
C ASN A 80 -1.99 -2.52 5.94
N ASN A 81 -1.24 -3.41 5.27
CA ASN A 81 -1.06 -4.80 5.68
C ASN A 81 0.14 -5.02 6.61
N GLY A 82 0.94 -4.00 6.93
CA GLY A 82 2.18 -4.14 7.69
C GLY A 82 2.00 -4.86 9.04
N ALA A 83 0.96 -4.50 9.80
CA ALA A 83 0.65 -5.17 11.07
C ALA A 83 0.26 -6.65 10.87
N ALA A 84 -0.62 -6.93 9.89
CA ALA A 84 -1.11 -8.27 9.60
C ALA A 84 0.02 -9.22 9.15
N VAL A 85 0.93 -8.72 8.31
CA VAL A 85 2.12 -9.44 7.85
C VAL A 85 3.01 -9.82 9.04
N ASN A 86 3.35 -8.85 9.90
CA ASN A 86 4.19 -9.10 11.07
C ASN A 86 3.57 -10.12 12.02
N MET A 87 2.26 -10.04 12.25
CA MET A 87 1.54 -11.03 13.05
C MET A 87 1.56 -12.43 12.42
N SER A 88 1.37 -12.54 11.10
CA SER A 88 1.43 -13.82 10.38
C SER A 88 2.82 -14.46 10.44
N ILE A 89 3.87 -13.67 10.23
CA ILE A 89 5.27 -14.14 10.33
C ILE A 89 5.57 -14.62 11.75
N ASN A 90 5.24 -13.82 12.78
CA ASN A 90 5.45 -14.18 14.18
C ASN A 90 4.73 -15.50 14.53
N LYS A 91 3.48 -15.65 14.10
CA LYS A 91 2.72 -16.88 14.32
C LYS A 91 3.34 -18.08 13.63
N ALA A 92 3.77 -17.95 12.37
CA ALA A 92 4.42 -19.02 11.63
C ALA A 92 5.76 -19.43 12.25
N ALA A 93 6.59 -18.45 12.62
CA ALA A 93 7.88 -18.68 13.27
C ALA A 93 7.71 -19.44 14.59
N ARG A 94 6.78 -19.00 15.46
CA ARG A 94 6.48 -19.68 16.74
C ARG A 94 5.96 -21.11 16.57
N ALA A 95 5.24 -21.38 15.49
CA ALA A 95 4.71 -22.70 15.21
C ALA A 95 5.78 -23.66 14.63
N LEU A 96 6.65 -23.15 13.76
CA LEU A 96 7.58 -23.97 12.99
C LEU A 96 8.95 -24.12 13.65
N ILE A 97 9.44 -23.08 14.34
CA ILE A 97 10.72 -23.12 15.07
C ILE A 97 10.45 -23.75 16.43
N GLN A 98 11.06 -24.91 16.68
CA GLN A 98 10.91 -25.65 17.93
C GLN A 98 12.29 -25.87 18.56
N PRO A 99 12.39 -25.96 19.90
CA PRO A 99 13.64 -26.32 20.57
C PRO A 99 14.20 -27.63 20.02
N ASP A 100 15.53 -27.71 19.96
CA ASP A 100 16.29 -28.91 19.57
C ASP A 100 16.00 -29.43 18.15
N LYS A 101 15.40 -28.61 17.28
CA LYS A 101 15.24 -28.89 15.85
C LYS A 101 16.13 -27.97 15.02
N GLU A 102 16.77 -28.55 14.02
CA GLU A 102 17.56 -27.80 13.04
C GLU A 102 16.67 -26.83 12.23
N ILE A 103 17.16 -25.60 12.07
CA ILE A 103 16.54 -24.61 11.18
C ILE A 103 17.07 -24.86 9.77
N THR A 104 16.21 -25.35 8.90
CA THR A 104 16.55 -25.65 7.50
C THR A 104 15.96 -24.63 6.55
N GLU A 105 16.53 -24.52 5.34
CA GLU A 105 15.98 -23.68 4.26
C GLU A 105 14.50 -23.99 3.96
N GLY A 106 14.13 -25.28 3.95
CA GLY A 106 12.73 -25.69 3.76
C GLY A 106 11.79 -25.25 4.89
N LEU A 107 12.31 -25.04 6.11
CA LEU A 107 11.57 -24.46 7.21
C LEU A 107 11.42 -22.94 7.02
N LEU A 108 12.50 -22.24 6.67
CA LEU A 108 12.47 -20.79 6.42
C LEU A 108 11.53 -20.43 5.27
N ASN A 109 11.55 -21.19 4.16
CA ASN A 109 10.63 -21.02 3.05
C ASN A 109 9.15 -21.19 3.47
N ARG A 110 8.85 -22.07 4.44
CA ARG A 110 7.49 -22.21 5.00
C ARG A 110 7.09 -21.01 5.86
N ILE A 111 8.03 -20.37 6.55
CA ILE A 111 7.79 -19.09 7.24
C ILE A 111 7.53 -17.99 6.22
N GLU A 112 8.23 -17.97 5.09
CA GLU A 112 7.99 -16.98 4.03
C GLU A 112 6.58 -17.09 3.41
N MET A 113 6.02 -18.29 3.36
CA MET A 113 4.61 -18.49 2.96
C MET A 113 3.61 -17.79 3.90
N ALA A 114 4.04 -17.27 5.06
CA ALA A 114 3.20 -16.46 5.93
C ALA A 114 3.03 -15.01 5.42
N TRP A 115 3.93 -14.51 4.57
CA TRP A 115 3.85 -13.14 4.06
C TRP A 115 3.65 -13.06 2.54
N ARG A 116 4.13 -14.04 1.76
CA ARG A 116 3.90 -14.10 0.30
C ARG A 116 2.44 -14.01 -0.12
N PRO A 117 1.44 -14.59 0.60
CA PRO A 117 0.04 -14.48 0.22
C PRO A 117 -0.50 -13.05 0.18
N TYR A 118 0.13 -12.11 0.87
CA TYR A 118 -0.23 -10.70 0.84
C TYR A 118 0.25 -9.97 -0.42
N ASP A 119 1.07 -10.61 -1.28
CA ASP A 119 1.63 -10.03 -2.50
C ASP A 119 2.24 -8.64 -2.24
N LEU A 120 3.25 -8.59 -1.37
CA LEU A 120 3.80 -7.32 -0.90
C LEU A 120 4.55 -6.58 -2.02
N CYS A 121 4.17 -5.33 -2.30
CA CYS A 121 5.04 -4.42 -3.06
C CYS A 121 5.88 -3.58 -2.09
N LEU A 122 7.05 -4.10 -1.69
CA LEU A 122 7.92 -3.40 -0.73
C LEU A 122 8.48 -2.08 -1.27
N ALA A 123 8.78 -2.01 -2.57
CA ALA A 123 9.23 -0.78 -3.22
C ALA A 123 8.14 0.31 -3.19
N CYS A 124 6.88 -0.09 -3.40
CA CYS A 124 5.74 0.82 -3.29
C CYS A 124 5.50 1.23 -1.83
N ALA A 125 5.58 0.28 -0.89
CA ALA A 125 5.27 0.50 0.52
C ALA A 125 6.23 1.46 1.20
N SER A 126 7.50 1.47 0.81
CA SER A 126 8.49 2.38 1.39
C SER A 126 8.34 3.80 0.87
N HIS A 127 8.20 3.97 -0.45
CA HIS A 127 8.07 5.25 -1.17
C HIS A 127 8.81 6.45 -0.54
N ASN A 128 9.98 6.16 0.05
CA ASN A 128 10.68 7.12 0.89
C ASN A 128 11.67 7.90 0.03
N LEU A 129 11.69 9.21 0.21
CA LEU A 129 12.69 10.08 -0.40
C LEU A 129 13.98 9.98 0.41
N PRO A 130 15.12 9.57 -0.18
CA PRO A 130 16.39 9.51 0.53
C PRO A 130 16.74 10.86 1.19
N GLY A 131 17.11 10.83 2.46
CA GLY A 131 17.47 12.04 3.22
C GLY A 131 16.32 12.67 4.03
N HIS A 132 15.09 12.17 3.89
CA HIS A 132 13.93 12.60 4.69
C HIS A 132 13.43 11.48 5.61
N PRO A 133 12.89 11.80 6.79
CA PRO A 133 12.23 10.82 7.64
C PRO A 133 10.93 10.35 6.97
N ALA A 134 10.67 9.04 6.99
CA ALA A 134 9.50 8.43 6.34
C ALA A 134 8.15 8.80 7.00
N MET A 135 8.18 9.42 8.19
CA MET A 135 7.00 9.86 8.93
C MET A 135 7.39 11.09 9.77
N PRO A 136 6.47 12.05 9.97
CA PRO A 136 6.71 13.17 10.86
C PRO A 136 7.02 12.66 12.28
N MET A 137 8.15 13.11 12.82
CA MET A 137 8.60 12.74 14.16
C MET A 137 8.47 13.94 15.08
N TYR A 138 7.81 13.75 16.21
CA TYR A 138 7.67 14.77 17.25
C TYR A 138 8.29 14.26 18.56
N VAL A 139 9.29 14.97 19.07
CA VAL A 139 9.89 14.69 20.39
C VAL A 139 9.25 15.61 21.40
N TYR A 140 8.65 15.01 22.42
CA TYR A 140 8.00 15.74 23.52
C TYR A 140 8.86 15.70 24.78
N ASN A 141 8.92 16.80 25.52
CA ASN A 141 9.48 16.80 26.87
C ASN A 141 8.50 16.22 27.90
N LYS A 142 8.92 16.12 29.16
CA LYS A 142 8.09 15.64 30.28
C LYS A 142 6.78 16.44 30.49
N ASN A 143 6.71 17.66 29.98
CA ASN A 143 5.53 18.53 30.04
C ASN A 143 4.65 18.41 28.78
N LYS A 144 4.89 17.43 27.90
CA LYS A 144 4.21 17.24 26.61
C LYS A 144 4.36 18.41 25.63
N GLN A 145 5.44 19.19 25.73
CA GLN A 145 5.75 20.23 24.76
C GLN A 145 6.70 19.67 23.70
N ILE A 146 6.47 20.01 22.43
CA ILE A 146 7.35 19.61 21.31
C ILE A 146 8.69 20.35 21.47
N VAL A 147 9.78 19.59 21.61
CA VAL A 147 11.14 20.12 21.68
C VAL A 147 11.90 19.98 20.36
N LYS A 148 11.46 19.05 19.51
CA LYS A 148 12.01 18.87 18.16
C LYS A 148 10.97 18.19 17.28
N SER A 149 10.86 18.65 16.04
CA SER A 149 10.08 17.99 15.02
C SER A 149 10.87 17.83 13.74
N TRP A 150 10.52 16.80 12.99
CA TRP A 150 10.92 16.62 11.61
C TRP A 150 9.64 16.32 10.83
N GLU A 151 9.37 17.10 9.79
CA GLU A 151 8.23 16.94 8.88
C GLU A 151 8.70 16.44 7.51
#